data_AF-A0AAE7LDG0-F1
#
_entry.id   AF-A0AAE7LDG0-F1
#
_cell.length_a   1.000
_cell.length_b   1.000
_cell.length_c   1.000
_cell.angle_alpha   90.00
_cell.angle_beta   90.00
_cell.angle_gamma   90.00
#
_symmetry.space_group_name_H-M   'P 1'
#
loop_
_entity.id
_entity.type
_entity.pdbx_description
1 polymer ?
#
loop_
_entity_poly.entity_id
_entity_poly.type
_entity_poly.pdbx_seq_one_letter_code
_entity_poly.pdbx_strand_id
1 'polypeptide(L)'
;MRFNCFTTTLLAACLMPLTTLAVPWGYTEENGPARWGEISKAYATCQTGINQSPIDIQTTTTSKLGLPALNMQYVDGPTRFRSINHTLQATMSSYTSNSIEIDETLHYLKQFEFHAPSEHALNGKTYPLELQLLHKNQSGDIAIVAVMFDVGEPNQAIQNLWESFPAMEDSSMPIFSPVNINQLLPDNKTYWRYRGSLTTPPCTEGVTWAVLKTPVALSAEQLDKFHYIVGPANNRPLQPLNERKITDSYSGDTEILY
;
A
#
# COMPACT_ATOMS: atom_id res chain seq x y z
N MET A 1 -53.18 26.34 51.16
CA MET A 1 -52.87 25.57 49.93
C MET A 1 -51.62 26.15 49.30
N ARG A 2 -50.50 25.43 49.34
CA ARG A 2 -49.23 25.83 48.70
C ARG A 2 -49.13 25.10 47.36
N PHE A 3 -49.04 25.84 46.26
CA PHE A 3 -48.79 25.31 44.94
C PHE A 3 -47.28 25.10 44.75
N ASN A 4 -46.87 23.85 44.49
CA ASN A 4 -45.49 23.55 44.08
C ASN A 4 -45.37 23.75 42.56
N CYS A 5 -44.48 24.65 42.17
CA CYS A 5 -44.05 24.86 40.79
C CYS A 5 -43.00 23.80 40.42
N PHE A 6 -43.31 22.93 39.46
CA PHE A 6 -42.33 21.98 38.92
C PHE A 6 -41.62 22.62 37.73
N THR A 7 -40.36 22.99 37.92
CA THR A 7 -39.46 23.37 36.82
C THR A 7 -38.89 22.12 36.17
N THR A 8 -39.33 21.81 34.96
CA THR A 8 -38.73 20.77 34.11
C THR A 8 -37.45 21.32 33.46
N THR A 9 -36.30 20.86 33.94
CA THR A 9 -35.00 21.09 33.30
C THR A 9 -34.85 20.14 32.10
N LEU A 10 -34.85 20.70 30.88
CA LEU A 10 -34.49 19.96 29.68
C LEU A 10 -32.98 19.67 29.72
N LEU A 11 -32.58 18.40 29.88
CA LEU A 11 -31.20 17.98 29.64
C LEU A 11 -30.98 17.90 28.13
N ALA A 12 -30.26 18.88 27.57
CA ALA A 12 -29.72 18.77 26.22
C ALA A 12 -28.56 17.77 26.24
N ALA A 13 -28.80 16.55 25.76
CA ALA A 13 -27.75 15.56 25.57
C ALA A 13 -26.83 16.03 24.43
N CYS A 14 -25.66 16.55 24.78
CA CYS A 14 -24.59 16.88 23.86
C CYS A 14 -24.03 15.55 23.29
N LEU A 15 -24.53 15.13 22.13
CA LEU A 15 -23.98 14.02 21.35
C LEU A 15 -22.59 14.43 20.85
N MET A 16 -21.55 14.18 21.65
CA MET A 16 -20.19 14.21 21.14
C MET A 16 -20.04 13.09 20.11
N PRO A 17 -19.53 13.36 18.91
CA PRO A 17 -19.24 12.30 17.94
C PRO A 17 -18.22 11.35 18.56
N LEU A 18 -18.59 10.08 18.66
CA LEU A 18 -17.67 9.02 19.07
C LEU A 18 -16.54 8.98 18.05
N THR A 19 -15.35 9.44 18.43
CA THR A 19 -14.14 9.19 17.65
C THR A 19 -13.89 7.69 17.71
N THR A 20 -14.22 6.98 16.63
CA THR A 20 -13.94 5.56 16.50
C THR A 20 -12.43 5.40 16.33
N LEU A 21 -11.70 5.26 17.44
CA LEU A 21 -10.31 4.84 17.39
C LEU A 21 -10.26 3.49 16.67
N ALA A 22 -9.43 3.39 15.63
CA ALA A 22 -9.20 2.14 14.92
C ALA A 22 -8.82 1.05 15.93
N VAL A 23 -9.50 -0.11 15.85
CA VAL A 23 -9.25 -1.22 16.77
C VAL A 23 -7.90 -1.84 16.40
N PRO A 24 -6.99 -2.07 17.36
CA PRO A 24 -5.66 -2.62 17.05
C PRO A 24 -5.73 -3.93 16.27
N TRP A 25 -4.87 -4.06 15.27
CA TRP A 25 -4.66 -5.27 14.47
C TRP A 25 -3.16 -5.57 14.41
N GLY A 26 -2.76 -6.65 13.74
CA GLY A 26 -1.35 -6.98 13.56
C GLY A 26 -1.16 -8.16 12.60
N TYR A 27 -0.02 -8.84 12.74
CA TYR A 27 0.39 -9.99 11.92
C TYR A 27 0.67 -11.26 12.74
N THR A 28 0.34 -11.28 14.04
CA THR A 28 0.52 -12.45 14.91
C THR A 28 -0.71 -13.36 14.90
N GLU A 29 -0.66 -14.53 15.53
CA GLU A 29 -1.82 -15.44 15.60
C GLU A 29 -3.03 -14.81 16.32
N GLU A 30 -2.79 -13.91 17.28
CA GLU A 30 -3.85 -13.33 18.12
C GLU A 30 -4.71 -12.30 17.37
N ASN A 31 -4.07 -11.42 16.58
CA ASN A 31 -4.69 -10.28 15.90
C ASN A 31 -4.34 -10.18 14.40
N GLY A 32 -3.92 -11.31 13.82
CA GLY A 32 -3.42 -11.42 12.45
C GLY A 32 -4.48 -11.45 11.36
N PRO A 33 -4.03 -11.55 10.08
CA PRO A 33 -4.88 -11.52 8.89
C PRO A 33 -6.10 -12.45 8.92
N ALA A 34 -5.96 -13.64 9.50
CA ALA A 34 -7.05 -14.62 9.59
C ALA A 34 -8.23 -14.14 10.45
N ARG A 35 -8.00 -13.14 11.32
CA ARG A 35 -8.98 -12.64 12.30
C ARG A 35 -9.38 -11.20 12.07
N TRP A 36 -8.78 -10.48 11.13
CA TRP A 36 -9.04 -9.05 10.94
C TRP A 36 -10.52 -8.71 10.80
N GLY A 37 -11.29 -9.52 10.08
CA GLY A 37 -12.74 -9.31 9.92
C GLY A 37 -13.57 -9.47 11.20
N GLU A 38 -13.02 -10.16 12.20
CA GLU A 38 -13.66 -10.42 13.49
C GLU A 38 -13.32 -9.34 14.54
N ILE A 39 -12.22 -8.59 14.34
CA ILE A 39 -11.74 -7.56 15.27
C ILE A 39 -12.74 -6.41 15.40
N SER A 40 -13.36 -6.00 14.29
CA SER A 40 -14.30 -4.88 14.25
C SER A 40 -15.24 -5.01 13.07
N LYS A 41 -16.47 -4.52 13.22
CA LYS A 41 -17.43 -4.41 12.11
C LYS A 41 -16.88 -3.60 10.94
N ALA A 42 -16.02 -2.62 11.21
CA ALA A 42 -15.38 -1.81 10.18
C ALA A 42 -14.41 -2.62 9.29
N TYR A 43 -13.96 -3.79 9.75
CA TYR A 43 -12.99 -4.64 9.07
C TYR A 43 -13.64 -5.87 8.42
N ALA A 44 -14.98 -6.00 8.47
CA ALA A 44 -15.69 -7.17 7.96
C ALA A 44 -15.30 -7.55 6.52
N THR A 45 -15.01 -6.56 5.67
CA THR A 45 -14.56 -6.78 4.28
C THR A 45 -13.28 -7.62 4.20
N CYS A 46 -12.41 -7.60 5.21
CA CYS A 46 -11.22 -8.45 5.27
C CYS A 46 -11.55 -9.96 5.25
N GLN A 47 -12.77 -10.36 5.64
CA GLN A 47 -13.22 -11.75 5.66
C GLN A 47 -14.31 -12.02 4.62
N THR A 48 -15.18 -11.05 4.33
CA THR A 48 -16.33 -11.24 3.42
C THR A 48 -16.06 -10.77 1.99
N GLY A 49 -15.00 -10.01 1.75
CA GLY A 49 -14.65 -9.50 0.43
C GLY A 49 -14.23 -10.61 -0.52
N ILE A 50 -14.60 -10.49 -1.79
CA ILE A 50 -14.27 -11.46 -2.86
C ILE A 50 -13.28 -10.90 -3.88
N ASN A 51 -12.96 -9.62 -3.83
CA ASN A 51 -11.94 -8.97 -4.66
C ASN A 51 -10.76 -8.51 -3.80
N GLN A 52 -10.29 -9.38 -2.91
CA GLN A 52 -9.25 -9.06 -1.94
C GLN A 52 -7.84 -9.15 -2.53
N SER A 53 -6.92 -8.40 -1.94
CA SER A 53 -5.49 -8.39 -2.22
C SER A 53 -4.69 -8.78 -0.98
N PRO A 54 -3.45 -9.29 -1.10
CA PRO A 54 -2.70 -9.53 -2.35
C PRO A 54 -3.14 -10.81 -3.07
N ILE A 55 -2.61 -11.05 -4.27
CA ILE A 55 -2.86 -12.26 -5.06
C ILE A 55 -1.57 -12.85 -5.60
N ASP A 56 -1.63 -14.12 -6.02
CA ASP A 56 -0.59 -14.73 -6.86
C ASP A 56 -0.89 -14.44 -8.33
N ILE A 57 0.07 -13.83 -9.01
CA ILE A 57 -0.03 -13.49 -10.43
C ILE A 57 0.56 -14.65 -11.24
N GLN A 58 -0.34 -15.44 -11.81
CA GLN A 58 0.00 -16.52 -12.75
C GLN A 58 0.26 -15.93 -14.14
N THR A 59 1.51 -15.56 -14.42
CA THR A 59 1.89 -14.70 -15.55
C THR A 59 1.55 -15.29 -16.93
N THR A 60 1.39 -16.61 -17.03
CA THR A 60 1.02 -17.30 -18.28
C THR A 60 -0.48 -17.20 -18.60
N THR A 61 -1.31 -16.86 -17.62
CA THR A 61 -2.78 -16.79 -17.75
C THR A 61 -3.31 -15.36 -17.88
N THR A 62 -2.42 -14.37 -17.80
CA THR A 62 -2.79 -12.95 -17.86
C THR A 62 -3.27 -12.57 -19.26
N SER A 63 -4.29 -11.70 -19.31
CA SER A 63 -4.85 -11.21 -20.54
C SER A 63 -3.91 -10.22 -21.22
N LYS A 64 -3.46 -10.57 -22.43
CA LYS A 64 -2.52 -9.75 -23.22
C LYS A 64 -3.20 -8.60 -23.96
N LEU A 65 -4.14 -7.89 -23.31
CA LEU A 65 -4.90 -6.79 -23.93
C LEU A 65 -4.04 -5.58 -24.32
N GLY A 66 -2.72 -5.61 -24.05
CA GLY A 66 -1.81 -4.65 -24.67
C GLY A 66 -1.78 -3.30 -23.97
N LEU A 67 -1.87 -3.25 -22.63
CA LEU A 67 -1.74 -1.97 -21.94
C LEU A 67 -0.36 -1.34 -22.23
N PRO A 68 -0.24 -0.03 -22.42
CA PRO A 68 1.06 0.62 -22.52
C PRO A 68 1.81 0.50 -21.18
N ALA A 69 3.13 0.73 -21.20
CA ALA A 69 3.90 0.94 -19.99
C ALA A 69 3.28 2.07 -19.14
N LEU A 70 3.37 1.96 -17.82
CA LEU A 70 2.75 2.92 -16.91
C LEU A 70 3.44 4.29 -17.03
N ASN A 71 2.67 5.33 -17.34
CA ASN A 71 3.15 6.70 -17.29
C ASN A 71 3.27 7.14 -15.82
N MET A 72 4.50 7.36 -15.36
CA MET A 72 4.82 7.75 -13.99
C MET A 72 5.66 9.03 -14.01
N GLN A 73 5.28 10.01 -13.21
CA GLN A 73 5.94 11.32 -13.14
C GLN A 73 6.21 11.67 -11.68
N TYR A 74 7.43 11.41 -11.20
CA TYR A 74 7.83 11.70 -9.82
C TYR A 74 8.99 12.69 -9.79
N VAL A 75 8.77 13.83 -9.15
CA VAL A 75 9.71 14.94 -9.00
C VAL A 75 10.03 15.19 -7.53
N ASP A 76 9.00 15.20 -6.67
CA ASP A 76 9.16 15.49 -5.25
C ASP A 76 9.62 14.27 -4.47
N GLY A 77 10.41 14.50 -3.41
CA GLY A 77 10.66 13.49 -2.38
C GLY A 77 9.55 13.45 -1.31
N PRO A 78 9.48 12.37 -0.52
CA PRO A 78 8.65 12.33 0.67
C PRO A 78 9.05 13.40 1.70
N THR A 79 8.10 13.81 2.54
CA THR A 79 8.30 14.83 3.58
C THR A 79 8.52 14.24 4.98
N ARG A 80 8.14 12.97 5.17
CA ARG A 80 8.08 12.32 6.48
C ARG A 80 8.26 10.82 6.30
N PHE A 81 8.99 10.18 7.20
CA PHE A 81 9.23 8.72 7.17
C PHE A 81 9.18 8.11 8.57
N ARG A 82 8.36 7.08 8.77
CA ARG A 82 7.95 6.62 10.11
C ARG A 82 7.58 5.13 10.13
N SER A 83 7.74 4.50 11.30
CA SER A 83 7.17 3.18 11.58
C SER A 83 5.75 3.36 12.10
N ILE A 84 4.76 2.96 11.32
CA ILE A 84 3.34 3.12 11.63
C ILE A 84 2.55 2.01 10.94
N ASN A 85 1.44 1.58 11.54
CA ASN A 85 0.56 0.54 10.97
C ASN A 85 1.32 -0.75 10.58
N HIS A 86 2.31 -1.14 11.40
CA HIS A 86 3.12 -2.36 11.19
C HIS A 86 3.95 -2.34 9.90
N THR A 87 4.35 -1.15 9.43
CA THR A 87 5.25 -0.97 8.28
C THR A 87 6.09 0.29 8.45
N LEU A 88 7.09 0.45 7.59
CA LEU A 88 7.76 1.71 7.35
C LEU A 88 7.03 2.46 6.23
N GLN A 89 6.57 3.67 6.52
CA GLN A 89 5.77 4.48 5.61
C GLN A 89 6.41 5.85 5.38
N ALA A 90 6.50 6.24 4.11
CA ALA A 90 6.86 7.58 3.68
C ALA A 90 5.62 8.35 3.21
N THR A 91 5.43 9.57 3.70
CA THR A 91 4.30 10.44 3.34
C THR A 91 4.76 11.55 2.39
N MET A 92 3.94 11.87 1.38
CA MET A 92 4.19 12.99 0.46
C MET A 92 3.61 14.30 0.98
N SER A 93 4.08 15.42 0.43
CA SER A 93 3.40 16.71 0.58
C SER A 93 1.96 16.64 0.03
N SER A 94 1.01 17.33 0.68
CA SER A 94 -0.36 17.45 0.17
C SER A 94 -0.43 18.13 -1.19
N TYR A 95 0.61 18.88 -1.56
CA TYR A 95 0.74 19.63 -2.82
C TYR A 95 1.63 18.94 -3.85
N THR A 96 2.04 17.69 -3.63
CA THR A 96 2.90 16.99 -4.59
C THR A 96 2.22 16.84 -5.95
N SER A 97 2.99 16.99 -7.02
CA SER A 97 2.57 16.71 -8.39
C SER A 97 2.90 15.27 -8.83
N ASN A 98 3.56 14.50 -7.95
CA ASN A 98 3.93 13.11 -8.22
C ASN A 98 2.70 12.30 -8.57
N SER A 99 2.67 11.69 -9.75
CA SER A 99 1.46 11.04 -10.25
C SER A 99 1.73 9.87 -11.19
N ILE A 100 0.69 9.06 -11.35
CA ILE A 100 0.57 8.06 -12.40
C ILE A 100 -0.71 8.31 -13.19
N GLU A 101 -0.76 7.78 -14.41
CA GLU A 101 -1.93 7.85 -15.27
C GLU A 101 -2.49 6.45 -15.53
N ILE A 102 -3.77 6.23 -15.22
CA ILE A 102 -4.50 5.00 -15.48
C ILE A 102 -5.81 5.37 -16.17
N ASP A 103 -6.08 4.81 -17.35
CA ASP A 103 -7.27 5.08 -18.15
C ASP A 103 -7.53 6.59 -18.29
N GLU A 104 -6.49 7.33 -18.72
CA GLU A 104 -6.51 8.79 -18.94
C GLU A 104 -6.80 9.62 -17.67
N THR A 105 -6.75 8.98 -16.49
CA THR A 105 -7.02 9.61 -15.20
C THR A 105 -5.78 9.68 -14.34
N LEU A 106 -5.41 10.89 -13.93
CA LEU A 106 -4.30 11.14 -13.02
C LEU A 106 -4.64 10.73 -11.58
N HIS A 107 -3.74 9.93 -10.99
CA HIS A 107 -3.75 9.57 -9.58
C HIS A 107 -2.46 10.10 -8.94
N TYR A 108 -2.59 10.90 -7.88
CA TYR A 108 -1.47 11.56 -7.23
C TYR A 108 -0.95 10.74 -6.06
N LEU A 109 0.36 10.56 -5.99
CA LEU A 109 1.05 9.82 -4.92
C LEU A 109 0.79 10.49 -3.58
N LYS A 110 0.35 9.71 -2.59
CA LYS A 110 0.06 10.21 -1.23
C LYS A 110 1.05 9.67 -0.21
N GLN A 111 1.39 8.40 -0.33
CA GLN A 111 2.33 7.72 0.53
C GLN A 111 2.87 6.47 -0.17
N PHE A 112 3.93 5.91 0.39
CA PHE A 112 4.36 4.57 0.05
C PHE A 112 4.88 3.83 1.28
N GLU A 113 4.75 2.52 1.27
CA GLU A 113 5.11 1.65 2.38
C GLU A 113 5.70 0.32 1.91
N PHE A 114 6.28 -0.44 2.83
CA PHE A 114 7.10 -1.61 2.52
C PHE A 114 6.62 -2.87 3.25
N HIS A 115 6.71 -4.02 2.58
CA HIS A 115 6.37 -5.32 3.14
C HIS A 115 7.49 -6.33 2.90
N ALA A 116 7.88 -7.07 3.93
CA ALA A 116 8.81 -8.19 3.82
C ALA A 116 8.22 -9.44 4.50
N PRO A 117 8.20 -10.61 3.84
CA PRO A 117 8.40 -10.79 2.39
C PRO A 117 7.34 -10.05 1.57
N SER A 118 7.42 -10.10 0.23
CA SER A 118 6.41 -9.51 -0.65
C SER A 118 5.01 -10.04 -0.33
N GLU A 119 4.02 -9.17 -0.49
CA GLU A 119 2.61 -9.53 -0.33
C GLU A 119 2.11 -10.29 -1.55
N HIS A 120 2.38 -9.79 -2.76
CA HIS A 120 2.09 -10.52 -3.98
C HIS A 120 3.11 -11.63 -4.20
N ALA A 121 2.65 -12.70 -4.85
CA ALA A 121 3.49 -13.72 -5.42
C ALA A 121 3.43 -13.64 -6.95
N LEU A 122 4.51 -14.04 -7.61
CA LEU A 122 4.57 -14.22 -9.06
C LEU A 122 4.83 -15.70 -9.34
N ASN A 123 3.87 -16.38 -9.98
CA ASN A 123 3.92 -17.83 -10.23
C ASN A 123 4.23 -18.65 -8.96
N GLY A 124 3.62 -18.27 -7.84
CA GLY A 124 3.81 -18.93 -6.54
C GLY A 124 5.09 -18.56 -5.80
N LYS A 125 5.93 -17.67 -6.34
CA LYS A 125 7.17 -17.20 -5.69
C LYS A 125 6.99 -15.81 -5.09
N THR A 126 7.39 -15.64 -3.83
CA THR A 126 7.51 -14.33 -3.17
C THR A 126 8.91 -13.72 -3.38
N TYR A 127 9.00 -12.41 -3.21
CA TYR A 127 10.24 -11.64 -3.21
C TYR A 127 10.62 -11.24 -1.78
N PRO A 128 11.90 -10.93 -1.51
CA PRO A 128 12.36 -10.48 -0.21
C PRO A 128 11.64 -9.24 0.34
N LEU A 129 11.29 -8.28 -0.53
CA LEU A 129 10.61 -7.04 -0.14
C LEU A 129 9.66 -6.59 -1.27
N GLU A 130 8.57 -5.93 -0.90
CA GLU A 130 7.63 -5.26 -1.80
C GLU A 130 7.41 -3.82 -1.34
N LEU A 131 7.51 -2.88 -2.28
CA LEU A 131 7.11 -1.48 -2.10
C LEU A 131 5.71 -1.28 -2.68
N GLN A 132 4.84 -0.60 -1.92
CA GLN A 132 3.49 -0.25 -2.35
C GLN A 132 3.33 1.28 -2.36
N LEU A 133 3.15 1.87 -3.54
CA LEU A 133 2.97 3.30 -3.74
C LEU A 133 1.47 3.62 -3.90
N LEU A 134 0.86 4.25 -2.90
CA LEU A 134 -0.57 4.56 -2.88
C LEU A 134 -0.84 5.93 -3.51
N HIS A 135 -1.71 5.93 -4.50
CA HIS A 135 -2.17 7.10 -5.23
C HIS A 135 -3.67 7.30 -5.07
N LYS A 136 -4.12 8.56 -5.18
CA LYS A 136 -5.55 8.91 -5.23
C LYS A 136 -5.84 9.90 -6.35
N ASN A 137 -6.92 9.69 -7.08
CA ASN A 137 -7.47 10.72 -7.99
C ASN A 137 -8.36 11.72 -7.23
N GLN A 138 -8.95 12.69 -7.93
CA GLN A 138 -9.82 13.71 -7.34
C GLN A 138 -11.13 13.15 -6.78
N SER A 139 -11.63 12.04 -7.35
CA SER A 139 -12.83 11.33 -6.87
C SER A 139 -12.55 10.48 -5.62
N GLY A 140 -11.28 10.31 -5.25
CA GLY A 140 -10.85 9.47 -4.13
C GLY A 140 -10.57 8.01 -4.51
N ASP A 141 -10.66 7.64 -5.78
CA ASP A 141 -10.32 6.30 -6.26
C ASP A 141 -8.84 6.04 -6.01
N ILE A 142 -8.54 4.81 -5.58
CA ILE A 142 -7.20 4.39 -5.18
C ILE A 142 -6.55 3.57 -6.28
N ALA A 143 -5.32 3.94 -6.60
CA ALA A 143 -4.42 3.12 -7.41
C ALA A 143 -3.13 2.85 -6.64
N ILE A 144 -2.69 1.59 -6.58
CA ILE A 144 -1.45 1.19 -5.91
C ILE A 144 -0.50 0.59 -6.93
N VAL A 145 0.72 1.12 -6.98
CA VAL A 145 1.82 0.51 -7.74
C VAL A 145 2.63 -0.36 -6.79
N ALA A 146 2.79 -1.64 -7.12
CA ALA A 146 3.64 -2.55 -6.37
C ALA A 146 4.98 -2.75 -7.11
N VAL A 147 6.08 -2.72 -6.38
CA VAL A 147 7.43 -2.96 -6.91
C VAL A 147 8.10 -4.04 -6.08
N MET A 148 8.51 -5.11 -6.73
CA MET A 148 9.26 -6.19 -6.11
C MET A 148 10.72 -5.79 -5.92
N PHE A 149 11.31 -6.25 -4.83
CA PHE A 149 12.71 -6.04 -4.52
C PHE A 149 13.39 -7.40 -4.30
N ASP A 150 14.55 -7.62 -4.93
CA ASP A 150 15.36 -8.82 -4.76
C ASP A 150 16.78 -8.47 -4.28
N VAL A 151 17.43 -9.41 -3.60
CA VAL A 151 18.76 -9.17 -3.01
C VAL A 151 19.80 -9.00 -4.12
N GLY A 152 20.52 -7.89 -4.06
CA GLY A 152 21.54 -7.49 -5.02
C GLY A 152 22.31 -6.26 -4.55
N GLU A 153 22.58 -5.33 -5.47
CA GLU A 153 23.29 -4.09 -5.15
C GLU A 153 22.49 -3.19 -4.19
N PRO A 154 23.17 -2.43 -3.30
CA PRO A 154 22.50 -1.47 -2.42
C PRO A 154 21.69 -0.42 -3.18
N ASN A 155 20.49 -0.13 -2.68
CA ASN A 155 19.64 0.92 -3.21
C ASN A 155 19.83 2.23 -2.43
N GLN A 156 20.27 3.30 -3.10
CA GLN A 156 20.56 4.57 -2.43
C GLN A 156 19.32 5.24 -1.81
N ALA A 157 18.14 5.11 -2.44
CA ALA A 157 16.92 5.68 -1.88
C ALA A 157 16.48 4.93 -0.60
N ILE A 158 16.62 3.60 -0.57
CA ILE A 158 16.41 2.81 0.65
C ILE A 158 17.39 3.22 1.74
N GLN A 159 18.67 3.39 1.40
CA GLN A 159 19.69 3.86 2.35
C GLN A 159 19.27 5.17 3.01
N ASN A 160 18.91 6.17 2.19
CA ASN A 160 18.52 7.50 2.67
C ASN A 160 17.26 7.46 3.55
N LEU A 161 16.28 6.60 3.21
CA LEU A 161 15.09 6.38 4.04
C LEU A 161 15.46 5.74 5.39
N TRP A 162 16.24 4.66 5.38
CA TRP A 162 16.54 3.88 6.58
C TRP A 162 17.48 4.62 7.53
N GLU A 163 18.36 5.47 7.01
CA GLU A 163 19.18 6.40 7.81
C GLU A 163 18.36 7.53 8.41
N SER A 164 17.26 7.93 7.76
CA SER A 164 16.32 8.91 8.31
C SER A 164 15.45 8.36 9.45
N PHE A 165 15.54 7.07 9.73
CA PHE A 165 14.90 6.41 10.86
C PHE A 165 15.91 6.23 12.02
N PRO A 166 16.03 7.18 12.97
CA PRO A 166 16.91 7.02 14.12
C PRO A 166 16.35 5.94 15.07
N ALA A 167 17.25 5.33 15.84
CA ALA A 167 16.91 4.31 16.85
C ALA A 167 16.09 4.84 18.06
N MET A 168 15.53 6.05 18.00
CA MET A 168 14.84 6.69 19.13
C MET A 168 13.31 6.64 18.96
N GLU A 169 12.64 6.34 20.07
CA GLU A 169 11.22 5.95 20.23
C GLU A 169 10.16 6.93 19.71
N ASP A 170 10.54 8.11 19.21
CA ASP A 170 9.58 9.00 18.58
C ASP A 170 9.31 8.52 17.16
N SER A 171 8.12 7.92 16.99
CA SER A 171 7.60 7.43 15.71
C SER A 171 7.54 8.49 14.60
N SER A 172 8.06 9.71 14.80
CA SER A 172 7.63 10.93 14.13
C SER A 172 8.63 11.75 13.28
N MET A 173 9.61 11.15 12.58
CA MET A 173 10.77 11.95 12.11
C MET A 173 10.64 12.63 10.71
N PRO A 174 11.25 13.83 10.54
CA PRO A 174 11.50 14.41 9.22
C PRO A 174 12.61 13.62 8.50
N ILE A 175 12.61 13.70 7.18
CA ILE A 175 13.63 13.04 6.35
C ILE A 175 14.87 13.92 6.28
N PHE A 176 16.02 13.38 6.68
CA PHE A 176 17.28 14.14 6.77
C PHE A 176 18.07 14.14 5.46
N SER A 177 17.88 13.10 4.64
CA SER A 177 18.57 12.93 3.36
C SER A 177 17.56 12.97 2.22
N PRO A 178 17.77 13.76 1.15
CA PRO A 178 16.88 13.77 -0.01
C PRO A 178 16.68 12.36 -0.58
N VAL A 179 15.43 11.97 -0.82
CA VAL A 179 15.08 10.66 -1.39
C VAL A 179 14.56 10.85 -2.80
N ASN A 180 15.26 10.30 -3.79
CA ASN A 180 14.78 10.22 -5.16
C ASN A 180 13.93 8.96 -5.34
N ILE A 181 12.60 9.11 -5.38
CA ILE A 181 11.66 7.99 -5.51
C ILE A 181 11.89 7.18 -6.79
N ASN A 182 12.41 7.80 -7.86
CA ASN A 182 12.67 7.07 -9.11
C ASN A 182 13.75 5.98 -8.95
N GLN A 183 14.61 6.06 -7.93
CA GLN A 183 15.57 4.98 -7.62
C GLN A 183 14.91 3.74 -6.98
N LEU A 184 13.66 3.85 -6.56
CA LEU A 184 12.85 2.75 -6.05
C LEU A 184 12.04 2.06 -7.16
N LEU A 185 12.16 2.51 -8.41
CA LEU A 185 11.42 1.99 -9.55
C LEU A 185 12.38 1.33 -10.55
N PRO A 186 11.98 0.24 -11.22
CA PRO A 186 12.73 -0.30 -12.34
C PRO A 186 12.64 0.65 -13.54
N ASP A 187 13.61 0.67 -14.45
CA ASP A 187 13.53 1.49 -15.67
C ASP A 187 12.29 1.12 -16.51
N ASN A 188 12.07 -0.18 -16.71
CA ASN A 188 10.92 -0.72 -17.42
C ASN A 188 9.65 -0.68 -16.55
N LYS A 189 8.69 0.17 -16.94
CA LYS A 189 7.41 0.37 -16.25
C LYS A 189 6.27 -0.53 -16.76
N THR A 190 6.60 -1.70 -17.33
CA THR A 190 5.59 -2.71 -17.64
C THR A 190 5.05 -3.37 -16.38
N TYR A 191 3.77 -3.72 -16.39
CA TYR A 191 3.05 -4.14 -15.20
C TYR A 191 1.92 -5.11 -15.50
N TRP A 192 1.48 -5.82 -14.47
CA TRP A 192 0.19 -6.50 -14.43
C TRP A 192 -0.83 -5.64 -13.69
N ARG A 193 -2.06 -5.60 -14.20
CA ARG A 193 -3.15 -4.82 -13.65
C ARG A 193 -4.30 -5.69 -13.20
N TYR A 194 -4.84 -5.44 -12.01
CA TYR A 194 -6.09 -6.05 -11.55
C TYR A 194 -6.86 -5.14 -10.60
N ARG A 195 -8.15 -5.43 -10.38
CA ARG A 195 -8.96 -4.77 -9.35
C ARG A 195 -8.93 -5.60 -8.06
N GLY A 196 -8.60 -4.96 -6.96
CA GLY A 196 -8.37 -5.61 -5.68
C GLY A 196 -8.83 -4.78 -4.49
N SER A 197 -8.14 -4.95 -3.37
CA SER A 197 -8.39 -4.24 -2.12
C SER A 197 -7.12 -3.61 -1.54
N LEU A 198 -7.27 -2.85 -0.46
CA LEU A 198 -6.17 -2.63 0.48
C LEU A 198 -5.76 -3.98 1.10
N THR A 199 -4.49 -4.15 1.41
CA THR A 199 -3.94 -5.36 2.02
C THR A 199 -3.89 -5.29 3.55
N THR A 200 -4.33 -4.18 4.12
CA THR A 200 -4.46 -3.97 5.57
C THR A 200 -5.89 -3.56 5.91
N PRO A 201 -6.35 -3.75 7.17
CA PRO A 201 -7.67 -3.31 7.60
C PRO A 201 -7.91 -1.83 7.29
N PRO A 202 -9.08 -1.45 6.74
CA PRO A 202 -10.32 -2.24 6.62
C PRO A 202 -10.45 -3.13 5.37
N CYS A 203 -9.37 -3.37 4.62
CA CYS A 203 -9.36 -4.21 3.41
C CYS A 203 -10.37 -3.76 2.34
N THR A 204 -10.59 -2.45 2.22
CA THR A 204 -11.52 -1.84 1.28
C THR A 204 -11.23 -2.27 -0.16
N GLU A 205 -12.22 -2.79 -0.86
CA GLU A 205 -12.15 -3.16 -2.28
C GLU A 205 -12.26 -1.94 -3.22
N GLY A 206 -12.10 -2.17 -4.53
CA GLY A 206 -12.17 -1.13 -5.56
C GLY A 206 -10.81 -0.49 -5.90
N VAL A 207 -9.73 -0.99 -5.30
CA VAL A 207 -8.36 -0.54 -5.56
C VAL A 207 -7.90 -1.05 -6.93
N THR A 208 -7.31 -0.17 -7.74
CA THR A 208 -6.58 -0.60 -8.94
C THR A 208 -5.14 -0.92 -8.56
N TRP A 209 -4.71 -2.15 -8.76
CA TRP A 209 -3.32 -2.56 -8.57
C TRP A 209 -2.57 -2.55 -9.90
N ALA A 210 -1.36 -2.01 -9.89
CA ALA A 210 -0.38 -2.10 -10.96
C ALA A 210 0.92 -2.72 -10.40
N VAL A 211 1.13 -4.01 -10.61
CA VAL A 211 2.30 -4.73 -10.10
C VAL A 211 3.38 -4.71 -11.19
N LEU A 212 4.46 -3.95 -10.97
CA LEU A 212 5.55 -3.83 -11.94
C LEU A 212 6.23 -5.20 -12.12
N LYS A 213 6.58 -5.52 -13.37
CA LYS A 213 7.16 -6.82 -13.71
C LYS A 213 8.62 -6.98 -13.34
N THR A 214 9.35 -5.86 -13.36
CA THR A 214 10.79 -5.84 -13.18
C THR A 214 11.11 -5.54 -11.72
N PRO A 215 11.81 -6.44 -11.00
CA PRO A 215 12.22 -6.16 -9.63
C PRO A 215 13.35 -5.13 -9.59
N VAL A 216 13.52 -4.49 -8.44
CA VAL A 216 14.61 -3.57 -8.12
C VAL A 216 15.55 -4.24 -7.11
N ALA A 217 16.84 -3.90 -7.14
CA ALA A 217 17.79 -4.45 -6.18
C ALA A 217 17.72 -3.72 -4.82
N LEU A 218 17.98 -4.45 -3.74
CA LEU A 218 18.41 -3.93 -2.44
C LEU A 218 19.52 -4.82 -1.87
N SER A 219 20.36 -4.30 -0.97
CA SER A 219 21.36 -5.15 -0.32
C SER A 219 20.77 -6.01 0.80
N ALA A 220 21.46 -7.09 1.14
CA ALA A 220 21.07 -7.95 2.27
C ALA A 220 21.03 -7.16 3.59
N GLU A 221 21.98 -6.24 3.81
CA GLU A 221 22.03 -5.40 5.01
C GLU A 221 20.84 -4.42 5.09
N GLN A 222 20.36 -3.94 3.94
CA GLN A 222 19.18 -3.09 3.87
C GLN A 222 17.90 -3.87 4.23
N LEU A 223 17.82 -5.13 3.78
CA LEU A 223 16.73 -6.04 4.14
C LEU A 223 16.78 -6.41 5.63
N ASP A 224 17.95 -6.76 6.16
CA ASP A 224 18.14 -7.08 7.57
C ASP A 224 17.74 -5.90 8.48
N LYS A 225 18.10 -4.67 8.08
CA LYS A 225 17.69 -3.47 8.80
C LYS A 225 16.18 -3.27 8.77
N PHE A 226 15.50 -3.59 7.66
CA PHE A 226 14.03 -3.59 7.62
C PHE A 226 13.45 -4.58 8.63
N HIS A 227 13.93 -5.82 8.64
CA HIS A 227 13.48 -6.85 9.58
C HIS A 227 13.76 -6.50 11.04
N TYR A 228 14.88 -5.84 11.32
CA TYR A 228 15.18 -5.33 12.66
C TYR A 228 14.15 -4.31 13.14
N ILE A 229 13.67 -3.44 12.24
CA ILE A 229 12.73 -2.35 12.59
C ILE A 229 11.28 -2.85 12.63
N VAL A 230 10.85 -3.64 11.65
CA VAL A 230 9.44 -4.01 11.44
C VAL A 230 9.11 -5.39 12.01
N GLY A 231 10.11 -6.27 12.10
CA GLY A 231 9.94 -7.68 12.46
C GLY A 231 10.08 -8.62 11.25
N PRO A 232 9.91 -9.93 11.48
CA PRO A 232 10.22 -10.95 10.48
C PRO A 232 9.22 -10.99 9.31
N ALA A 233 7.96 -10.59 9.54
CA ALA A 233 6.91 -10.64 8.54
C ALA A 233 5.84 -9.56 8.80
N ASN A 234 5.43 -8.85 7.75
CA ASN A 234 4.30 -7.92 7.76
C ASN A 234 3.46 -8.02 6.47
N ASN A 235 3.39 -9.22 5.89
CA ASN A 235 2.65 -9.50 4.67
C ASN A 235 1.35 -10.26 4.96
N ARG A 236 0.25 -9.81 4.35
CA ARG A 236 -1.02 -10.53 4.35
C ARG A 236 -0.91 -11.79 3.47
N PRO A 237 -1.51 -12.92 3.86
CA PRO A 237 -1.63 -14.09 3.01
C PRO A 237 -2.32 -13.79 1.67
N LEU A 238 -1.93 -14.51 0.63
CA LEU A 238 -2.53 -14.46 -0.70
C LEU A 238 -4.03 -14.74 -0.63
N GLN A 239 -4.79 -13.99 -1.42
CA GLN A 239 -6.24 -14.07 -1.52
C GLN A 239 -6.64 -14.76 -2.83
N PRO A 240 -7.76 -15.50 -2.86
CA PRO A 240 -8.23 -16.16 -4.08
C PRO A 240 -8.49 -15.16 -5.21
N LEU A 241 -8.08 -15.48 -6.44
CA LEU A 241 -8.34 -14.63 -7.60
C LEU A 241 -9.85 -14.48 -7.89
N ASN A 242 -10.64 -15.52 -7.60
CA ASN A 242 -12.07 -15.60 -7.93
C ASN A 242 -12.31 -15.31 -9.42
N GLU A 243 -13.31 -14.50 -9.77
CA GLU A 243 -13.68 -14.22 -11.17
C GLU A 243 -12.82 -13.11 -11.82
N ARG A 244 -11.85 -12.55 -11.09
CA ARG A 244 -11.05 -11.42 -11.56
C ARG A 244 -10.11 -11.84 -12.68
N LYS A 245 -9.90 -10.91 -13.62
CA LYS A 245 -8.89 -11.04 -14.67
C LYS A 245 -7.71 -10.14 -14.35
N ILE A 246 -6.53 -10.62 -14.71
CA ILE A 246 -5.29 -9.85 -14.65
C ILE A 246 -4.95 -9.45 -16.08
N THR A 247 -4.76 -8.16 -16.31
CA THR A 247 -4.38 -7.61 -17.62
C THR A 247 -2.90 -7.32 -17.65
N ASP A 248 -2.28 -7.57 -18.80
CA ASP A 248 -0.85 -7.41 -19.01
C ASP A 248 -0.52 -6.16 -19.84
N SER A 249 0.59 -5.50 -19.49
CA SER A 249 1.15 -4.36 -20.20
C SER A 249 2.45 -4.72 -20.94
N TYR A 250 2.77 -3.99 -22.02
CA TYR A 250 3.96 -4.23 -22.84
C TYR A 250 4.73 -2.92 -23.07
N SER A 251 6.06 -3.04 -23.15
CA SER A 251 6.90 -1.98 -23.70
C SER A 251 6.63 -2.00 -25.20
N GLY A 252 6.05 -0.93 -25.73
CA GLY A 252 5.63 -0.88 -27.13
C GLY A 252 6.78 -1.21 -28.09
N ASP A 253 6.73 -2.42 -28.64
CA ASP A 253 7.08 -2.80 -30.01
C ASP A 253 5.96 -3.75 -30.45
N THR A 254 4.74 -3.24 -30.55
CA THR A 254 3.67 -3.99 -31.20
C THR A 254 3.94 -3.90 -32.70
N GLU A 255 4.63 -4.91 -33.25
CA GLU A 255 4.36 -5.31 -34.63
C GLU A 255 2.85 -5.51 -34.73
N ILE A 256 2.21 -4.65 -35.51
CA ILE A 256 0.84 -4.85 -35.97
C ILE A 256 0.90 -6.09 -36.85
N LEU A 257 0.62 -7.26 -36.28
CA LEU A 257 0.29 -8.44 -37.07
C LEU A 257 -1.11 -8.20 -37.64
N TYR A 258 -1.13 -7.80 -38.92
CA TYR A 258 -2.31 -7.79 -39.78
C TYR A 258 -2.85 -9.21 -39.99
#